data_AF-A0A969VXZ6-F1
#
_entry.id   AF-A0A969VXZ6-F1
#
_cell.length_a   1.000
_cell.length_b   1.000
_cell.length_c   1.000
_cell.angle_alpha   90.00
_cell.angle_beta   90.00
_cell.angle_gamma   90.00
#
_symmetry.space_group_name_H-M   'P 1'
#
loop_
_entity.id
_entity.type
_entity.pdbx_description
1 polymer ?
#
loop_
_entity_poly.entity_id
_entity_poly.type
_entity_poly.pdbx_seq_one_letter_code
_entity_poly.pdbx_strand_id
1 'polypeptide(L)'
;TGEIVEDLALTTSLIEEGHAPVLDLGSLIQSELARSEAGAAIQRARWEFGSMRLALRRAGALLRLGLSGDRRSLLLALDLMVPPLTVFGALILAGATLSLPFAFAGHSSALRLFCGAGLLATASIMTAWLAYGRSVLPPNTLAGLGDYLIRKIRVYFGEGRNPPSAGRERIAVTINHESGFCRHWSQ
;
A
#
# COMPACT_ATOMS: atom_id res chain seq x y z
N THR A 1 1.48 16.16 14.30
CA THR A 1 1.72 14.77 13.82
C THR A 1 2.88 14.80 12.85
N GLY A 2 3.81 13.84 12.93
CA GLY A 2 4.96 13.71 12.01
C GLY A 2 4.89 12.39 11.23
N GLU A 3 3.67 11.92 10.95
CA GLU A 3 3.45 10.66 10.25
C GLU A 3 3.52 10.89 8.75
N ILE A 4 4.24 10.01 8.04
CA ILE A 4 4.48 10.15 6.58
C ILE A 4 3.18 9.87 5.77
N VAL A 5 2.17 9.26 6.40
CA VAL A 5 0.85 8.95 5.82
C VAL A 5 -0.23 9.56 6.69
N GLU A 6 -0.37 10.88 6.63
CA GLU A 6 -1.29 11.64 7.47
C GLU A 6 -2.75 11.21 7.29
N ASP A 7 -3.19 10.93 6.05
CA ASP A 7 -4.58 10.53 5.75
C ASP A 7 -4.97 9.20 6.40
N LEU A 8 -4.09 8.21 6.35
CA LEU A 8 -4.33 6.89 6.94
C LEU A 8 -4.28 6.96 8.47
N ALA A 9 -3.37 7.77 9.02
CA ALA A 9 -3.30 8.02 10.46
C ALA A 9 -4.57 8.72 10.96
N LEU A 10 -5.06 9.74 10.24
CA LEU A 10 -6.30 10.44 10.55
C LEU A 10 -7.49 9.48 10.53
N THR A 11 -7.60 8.66 9.48
CA THR A 11 -8.66 7.64 9.36
C THR A 11 -8.64 6.67 10.53
N THR A 12 -7.44 6.24 10.93
CA THR A 12 -7.27 5.34 12.08
C THR A 12 -7.72 5.99 13.38
N SER A 13 -7.30 7.23 13.66
CA SER A 13 -7.71 7.96 14.86
C SER A 13 -9.22 8.19 14.91
N LEU A 14 -9.84 8.55 13.78
CA LEU A 14 -11.28 8.73 13.69
C LEU A 14 -12.04 7.43 13.99
N ILE A 15 -11.56 6.28 13.51
CA ILE A 15 -12.16 4.98 13.82
C ILE A 15 -11.99 4.64 15.29
N GLU A 16 -10.81 4.87 15.88
CA GLU A 16 -10.55 4.68 17.31
C GLU A 16 -11.48 5.56 18.19
N GLU A 17 -11.82 6.76 17.73
CA GLU A 17 -12.75 7.69 18.38
C GLU A 17 -14.25 7.37 18.10
N GLY A 18 -14.53 6.33 17.31
CA GLY A 18 -15.90 5.92 16.95
C GLY A 18 -16.52 6.67 15.76
N HIS A 19 -15.78 7.61 15.16
CA HIS A 19 -16.18 8.46 14.04
C HIS A 19 -15.68 7.92 12.69
N ALA A 20 -16.01 6.67 12.36
CA ALA A 20 -15.56 6.06 11.11
C ALA A 20 -15.99 6.86 9.86
N PRO A 21 -15.06 7.26 8.97
CA PRO A 21 -15.39 8.00 7.76
C PRO A 21 -16.22 7.15 6.80
N VAL A 22 -17.12 7.81 6.07
CA VAL A 22 -18.01 7.17 5.08
C VAL A 22 -17.65 7.68 3.69
N LEU A 23 -17.69 6.80 2.70
CA LEU A 23 -17.44 7.15 1.31
C LEU A 23 -18.61 7.97 0.74
N ASP A 24 -18.32 9.19 0.31
CA ASP A 24 -19.26 10.03 -0.45
C ASP A 24 -18.88 10.07 -1.93
N LEU A 25 -19.65 9.35 -2.75
CA LEU A 25 -19.46 9.27 -4.20
C LEU A 25 -19.88 10.56 -4.94
N GLY A 26 -20.56 11.50 -4.28
CA GLY A 26 -20.97 12.78 -4.86
C GLY A 26 -19.88 13.87 -4.81
N SER A 27 -18.85 13.67 -4.01
CA SER A 27 -17.75 14.63 -3.85
C SER A 27 -16.74 14.51 -4.99
N LEU A 28 -16.45 15.63 -5.67
CA LEU A 28 -15.41 15.70 -6.71
C LEU A 28 -14.27 16.59 -6.22
N ILE A 29 -13.08 15.99 -6.07
CA ILE A 29 -11.85 16.70 -5.74
C ILE A 29 -10.89 16.56 -6.91
N GLN A 30 -10.41 17.68 -7.46
CA GLN A 30 -9.40 17.71 -8.51
C GLN A 30 -8.06 18.20 -7.93
N SER A 31 -6.99 17.48 -8.26
CA SER A 31 -5.62 17.85 -7.87
C SER A 31 -4.64 17.54 -9.01
N GLU A 32 -3.50 18.24 -9.01
CA GLU A 32 -2.42 17.93 -9.94
C GLU A 32 -1.59 16.76 -9.43
N LEU A 33 -1.37 15.75 -10.29
CA LEU A 33 -0.46 14.63 -10.00
C LEU A 33 1.00 15.03 -10.28
N ALA A 34 1.93 14.28 -9.68
CA ALA A 34 3.36 14.46 -9.94
C ALA A 34 3.65 14.37 -11.45
N ARG A 35 4.25 15.43 -12.00
CA ARG A 35 4.53 15.54 -13.44
C ARG A 35 5.69 14.66 -13.92
N SER A 36 6.49 14.11 -13.01
CA SER A 36 7.65 13.26 -13.33
C SER A 36 7.51 11.85 -12.76
N GLU A 37 8.00 10.86 -13.50
CA GLU A 37 8.02 9.45 -13.06
C GLU A 37 8.83 9.28 -11.77
N ALA A 38 9.96 10.00 -11.65
CA ALA A 38 10.80 9.99 -10.46
C ALA A 38 10.06 10.54 -9.22
N GLY A 39 9.32 11.64 -9.37
CA GLY A 39 8.51 12.21 -8.29
C GLY A 39 7.40 11.25 -7.85
N ALA A 40 6.72 10.63 -8.80
CA ALA A 40 5.69 9.63 -8.52
C ALA A 40 6.27 8.39 -7.82
N ALA A 41 7.46 7.93 -8.19
CA ALA A 41 8.13 6.81 -7.53
C ALA A 41 8.50 7.13 -6.07
N ILE A 42 9.04 8.32 -5.81
CA ILE A 42 9.37 8.78 -4.45
C ILE A 42 8.11 8.88 -3.59
N GLN A 43 7.02 9.42 -4.13
CA GLN A 43 5.74 9.54 -3.41
C GLN A 43 5.15 8.17 -3.07
N ARG A 44 5.14 7.22 -4.03
CA ARG A 44 4.69 5.85 -3.79
C ARG A 44 5.53 5.15 -2.73
N ALA A 45 6.86 5.25 -2.80
CA ALA A 45 7.73 4.65 -1.80
C ALA A 45 7.43 5.20 -0.39
N ARG A 46 7.22 6.53 -0.27
CA ARG A 46 6.82 7.16 1.01
C ARG A 46 5.51 6.58 1.55
N TRP A 47 4.50 6.42 0.70
CA TRP A 47 3.22 5.82 1.10
C TRP A 47 3.34 4.36 1.50
N GLU A 48 4.10 3.57 0.75
CA GLU A 48 4.32 2.15 1.06
C GLU A 48 5.04 1.99 2.41
N PHE A 49 6.18 2.67 2.62
CA PHE A 49 6.93 2.59 3.87
C PHE A 49 6.15 3.16 5.06
N GLY A 50 5.44 4.27 4.85
CA GLY A 50 4.65 4.89 5.89
C GLY A 50 3.45 4.04 6.31
N SER A 51 2.76 3.41 5.36
CA SER A 51 1.65 2.49 5.62
C SER A 51 2.13 1.28 6.43
N MET A 52 3.26 0.68 6.06
CA MET A 52 3.85 -0.44 6.81
C MET A 52 4.20 -0.05 8.25
N ARG A 53 4.78 1.14 8.45
CA ARG A 53 5.12 1.65 9.79
C ARG A 53 3.88 1.87 10.64
N LEU A 54 2.81 2.41 10.06
CA LEU A 54 1.55 2.60 10.76
C LEU A 54 0.91 1.26 11.12
N ALA A 55 0.88 0.31 10.19
CA ALA A 55 0.39 -1.05 10.43
C ALA A 55 1.12 -1.71 11.61
N LEU A 56 2.45 -1.69 11.62
CA LEU A 56 3.26 -2.25 12.72
C LEU A 56 2.94 -1.62 14.08
N ARG A 57 2.62 -0.32 14.11
CA ARG A 57 2.33 0.42 15.36
C ARG A 57 0.89 0.24 15.83
N ARG A 58 -0.08 0.21 14.91
CA ARG A 58 -1.51 0.34 15.23
C ARG A 58 -2.29 -0.96 15.09
N ALA A 59 -1.88 -1.87 14.20
CA ALA A 59 -2.67 -3.07 13.89
C ALA A 59 -2.98 -3.92 15.14
N GLY A 60 -2.02 -4.10 16.04
CA GLY A 60 -2.21 -4.87 17.27
C GLY A 60 -3.22 -4.23 18.25
N ALA A 61 -3.20 -2.89 18.39
CA ALA A 61 -4.15 -2.18 19.25
C ALA A 61 -5.57 -2.25 18.67
N LEU A 62 -5.72 -2.02 17.36
CA LEU A 62 -6.99 -2.12 16.65
C LEU A 62 -7.56 -3.54 16.69
N LEU A 63 -6.72 -4.56 16.60
CA LEU A 63 -7.14 -5.95 16.76
C LEU A 63 -7.70 -6.22 18.15
N ARG A 64 -7.07 -5.69 19.20
CA ARG A 64 -7.57 -5.84 20.58
C ARG A 64 -8.93 -5.16 20.75
N LEU A 65 -9.10 -3.94 20.21
CA LEU A 65 -10.39 -3.24 20.21
C LEU A 65 -11.45 -4.03 19.43
N GLY A 66 -11.06 -4.58 18.28
CA GLY A 66 -11.91 -5.43 17.44
C GLY A 66 -12.39 -6.69 18.13
N LEU A 67 -11.49 -7.40 18.81
CA LEU A 67 -11.81 -8.58 19.61
C LEU A 67 -12.65 -8.23 20.85
N SER A 68 -12.64 -6.97 21.29
CA SER A 68 -13.48 -6.47 22.38
C SER A 68 -14.89 -6.07 21.92
N GLY A 69 -15.20 -6.19 20.63
CA GLY A 69 -16.53 -6.00 20.05
C GLY A 69 -16.65 -4.86 19.04
N ASP A 70 -15.59 -4.06 18.83
CA ASP A 70 -15.61 -3.02 17.81
C ASP A 70 -15.31 -3.56 16.41
N ARG A 71 -16.37 -3.92 15.69
CA ARG A 71 -16.28 -4.45 14.32
C ARG A 71 -15.52 -3.53 13.37
N ARG A 72 -15.57 -2.20 13.55
CA ARG A 72 -14.91 -1.24 12.64
C ARG A 72 -13.40 -1.28 12.81
N SER A 73 -12.94 -1.25 14.06
CA SER A 73 -11.52 -1.44 14.40
C SER A 73 -11.00 -2.80 13.93
N LEU A 74 -11.81 -3.87 14.03
CA LEU A 74 -11.42 -5.19 13.53
C LEU A 74 -11.20 -5.19 12.00
N LEU A 75 -12.13 -4.62 11.24
CA LEU A 75 -12.01 -4.56 9.77
C LEU A 75 -10.79 -3.72 9.35
N LEU A 76 -10.58 -2.57 9.99
CA LEU A 76 -9.40 -1.74 9.73
C LEU A 76 -8.09 -2.47 10.09
N ALA A 77 -8.07 -3.20 11.22
CA ALA A 77 -6.90 -3.98 11.63
C ALA A 77 -6.55 -5.04 10.59
N LEU A 78 -7.56 -5.76 10.09
CA LEU A 78 -7.38 -6.79 9.06
C LEU A 78 -6.84 -6.17 7.76
N ASP A 79 -7.36 -5.00 7.35
CA ASP A 79 -6.89 -4.28 6.17
C ASP A 79 -5.43 -3.81 6.32
N LEU A 80 -5.07 -3.21 7.46
CA LEU A 80 -3.70 -2.80 7.79
C LEU A 80 -2.72 -3.98 7.85
N MET A 81 -3.19 -5.17 8.24
CA MET A 81 -2.36 -6.37 8.33
C MET A 81 -2.05 -7.01 6.99
N VAL A 82 -2.80 -6.71 5.92
CA VAL A 82 -2.47 -7.19 4.58
C VAL A 82 -1.34 -6.32 4.05
N PRO A 83 -0.08 -6.82 3.99
CA PRO A 83 1.02 -6.00 3.51
C PRO A 83 0.86 -5.73 2.01
N PRO A 84 1.57 -4.74 1.46
CA PRO A 84 1.60 -4.51 0.02
C PRO A 84 1.86 -5.84 -0.73
N LEU A 85 1.09 -6.08 -1.80
CA LEU A 85 1.09 -7.38 -2.49
C LEU A 85 2.51 -7.87 -2.88
N THR A 86 3.39 -6.93 -3.22
CA THR A 86 4.81 -7.19 -3.52
C THR A 86 5.57 -7.76 -2.32
N VAL A 87 5.34 -7.20 -1.13
CA VAL A 87 5.92 -7.67 0.14
C VAL A 87 5.36 -9.04 0.50
N PHE A 88 4.05 -9.25 0.36
CA PHE A 88 3.42 -10.55 0.60
C PHE A 88 4.00 -11.65 -0.30
N GLY A 89 4.09 -11.38 -1.61
CA GLY A 89 4.70 -12.29 -2.57
C GLY A 89 6.17 -12.57 -2.27
N ALA A 90 6.94 -11.55 -1.87
CA ALA A 90 8.33 -11.72 -1.47
C ALA A 90 8.48 -12.62 -0.23
N LEU A 91 7.61 -12.48 0.78
CA LEU A 91 7.59 -13.35 1.96
C LEU A 91 7.30 -14.80 1.60
N ILE A 92 6.32 -15.04 0.73
CA ILE A 92 5.98 -16.40 0.27
C ILE A 92 7.16 -17.03 -0.47
N LEU A 93 7.78 -16.29 -1.39
CA LEU A 93 8.94 -16.76 -2.15
C LEU A 93 10.14 -17.05 -1.23
N ALA A 94 10.46 -16.13 -0.32
CA ALA A 94 11.56 -16.31 0.64
C ALA A 94 11.30 -17.51 1.57
N GLY A 95 10.06 -17.66 2.07
CA GLY A 95 9.68 -18.79 2.90
C GLY A 95 9.78 -20.12 2.16
N ALA A 96 9.31 -20.17 0.91
CA ALA A 96 9.42 -21.36 0.07
C ALA A 96 10.88 -21.73 -0.22
N THR A 97 11.73 -20.77 -0.58
CA THR A 97 13.15 -21.03 -0.86
C THR A 97 13.92 -21.49 0.38
N LEU A 98 13.69 -20.86 1.54
CA LEU A 98 14.29 -21.27 2.81
C LEU A 98 13.80 -22.65 3.28
N SER A 99 12.61 -23.08 2.85
CA SER A 99 12.03 -24.39 3.19
C SER A 99 12.58 -25.54 2.33
N LEU A 100 13.22 -25.26 1.18
CA LEU A 100 13.71 -26.29 0.26
C LEU A 100 14.72 -27.26 0.90
N PRO A 101 15.77 -26.80 1.62
CA PRO A 101 16.74 -27.70 2.24
C PRO A 101 16.10 -28.67 3.25
N PHE A 102 15.14 -28.17 4.04
CA PHE A 102 14.40 -28.99 5.01
C PHE A 102 13.50 -30.02 4.34
N ALA A 103 12.90 -29.65 3.20
CA ALA A 103 12.11 -30.59 2.40
C ALA A 103 12.97 -31.74 1.85
N PHE A 104 14.20 -31.47 1.39
CA PHE A 104 15.15 -32.51 0.99
C PHE A 104 15.57 -33.40 2.17
N ALA A 105 15.57 -32.86 3.40
CA ALA A 105 15.78 -33.61 4.64
C ALA A 105 14.49 -34.31 5.15
N GLY A 106 13.45 -34.44 4.34
CA GLY A 106 12.19 -35.13 4.67
C GLY A 106 11.15 -34.29 5.42
N HIS A 107 11.45 -33.03 5.76
CA HIS A 107 10.56 -32.15 6.52
C HIS A 107 9.85 -31.15 5.58
N SER A 108 8.78 -31.60 4.92
CA SER A 108 8.09 -30.81 3.88
C SER A 108 6.92 -29.96 4.39
N SER A 109 6.68 -29.86 5.70
CA SER A 109 5.53 -29.13 6.26
C SER A 109 5.58 -27.63 5.94
N ALA A 110 6.73 -27.00 6.13
CA ALA A 110 6.94 -25.59 5.84
C ALA A 110 6.79 -25.28 4.33
N LEU A 111 7.36 -26.14 3.47
CA LEU A 111 7.24 -25.98 2.02
C LEU A 111 5.77 -26.06 1.57
N ARG A 112 5.01 -27.05 2.08
CA ARG A 112 3.57 -27.17 1.78
C ARG A 112 2.78 -25.94 2.24
N LEU A 113 3.11 -25.37 3.40
CA LEU A 113 2.48 -24.15 3.90
C LEU A 113 2.70 -22.97 2.95
N PHE A 114 3.95 -22.69 2.56
CA PHE A 114 4.26 -21.56 1.67
C PHE A 114 3.72 -21.76 0.26
N CYS A 115 3.79 -22.97 -0.29
CA CYS A 115 3.17 -23.27 -1.59
C CYS A 115 1.64 -23.13 -1.55
N GLY A 116 1.00 -23.61 -0.48
CA GLY A 116 -0.44 -23.45 -0.28
C GLY A 116 -0.85 -21.98 -0.15
N ALA A 117 -0.11 -21.20 0.63
CA ALA A 117 -0.31 -19.75 0.74
C ALA A 117 -0.15 -19.04 -0.61
N GLY A 118 0.87 -19.40 -1.39
CA GLY A 118 1.08 -18.88 -2.74
C GLY A 118 -0.10 -19.19 -3.67
N LEU A 119 -0.58 -20.44 -3.66
CA LEU A 119 -1.71 -20.86 -4.49
C LEU A 119 -3.00 -20.10 -4.13
N LEU A 120 -3.30 -19.96 -2.84
CA LEU A 120 -4.46 -19.19 -2.37
C LEU A 120 -4.33 -17.71 -2.73
N ALA A 121 -3.15 -17.12 -2.57
CA ALA A 121 -2.89 -15.74 -2.96
C ALA A 121 -3.14 -15.52 -4.45
N THR A 122 -2.58 -16.39 -5.31
CA THR A 122 -2.79 -16.32 -6.76
C THR A 122 -4.27 -16.51 -7.12
N ALA A 123 -4.94 -17.49 -6.52
CA ALA A 123 -6.37 -17.71 -6.74
C ALA A 123 -7.19 -16.47 -6.36
N SER A 124 -6.91 -15.84 -5.22
CA SER A 124 -7.61 -14.64 -4.76
C SER A 124 -7.36 -13.42 -5.66
N ILE A 125 -6.13 -13.25 -6.16
CA ILE A 125 -5.82 -12.17 -7.12
C ILE A 125 -6.55 -12.42 -8.44
N MET A 126 -6.58 -13.67 -8.91
CA MET A 126 -7.29 -14.05 -10.12
C MET A 126 -8.79 -13.82 -9.99
N THR A 127 -9.43 -14.24 -8.90
CA THR A 127 -10.87 -13.99 -8.69
C THR A 127 -11.19 -12.50 -8.62
N ALA A 128 -10.37 -11.71 -7.92
CA ALA A 128 -10.52 -10.25 -7.88
C ALA A 128 -10.38 -9.60 -9.27
N TRP A 129 -9.39 -10.05 -10.05
CA TRP A 129 -9.18 -9.56 -11.42
C TRP A 129 -10.32 -9.96 -12.35
N LEU A 130 -10.82 -11.19 -12.25
CA LEU A 130 -11.95 -11.69 -13.04
C LEU A 130 -13.25 -10.93 -12.74
N ALA A 131 -13.48 -10.54 -11.48
CA ALA A 131 -14.68 -9.86 -11.02
C ALA A 131 -14.69 -8.36 -11.35
N TYR A 132 -13.57 -7.66 -11.14
CA TYR A 132 -13.53 -6.19 -11.22
C TYR A 132 -12.37 -5.64 -12.07
N GLY A 133 -11.30 -6.42 -12.26
CA GLY A 133 -10.05 -5.94 -12.85
C GLY A 133 -10.04 -5.87 -14.38
N ARG A 134 -10.93 -6.59 -15.08
CA ARG A 134 -10.94 -6.66 -16.55
C ARG A 134 -11.19 -5.33 -17.26
N SER A 135 -11.92 -4.41 -16.62
CA SER A 135 -12.17 -3.07 -17.16
C SER A 135 -10.95 -2.14 -17.04
N VAL A 136 -10.06 -2.41 -16.08
CA VAL A 136 -8.87 -1.58 -15.80
C VAL A 136 -7.61 -2.18 -16.42
N LEU A 137 -7.47 -3.51 -16.39
CA LEU A 137 -6.36 -4.29 -16.95
C LEU A 137 -6.91 -5.38 -17.88
N PRO A 138 -7.09 -5.07 -19.17
CA PRO A 138 -7.57 -6.06 -20.13
C PRO A 138 -6.51 -7.15 -20.39
N PRO A 139 -6.92 -8.39 -20.70
CA PRO A 139 -6.03 -9.55 -20.75
C PRO A 139 -4.89 -9.44 -21.78
N ASN A 140 -5.10 -8.65 -22.83
CA ASN A 140 -4.10 -8.39 -23.86
C ASN A 140 -2.90 -7.57 -23.36
N THR A 141 -3.00 -6.86 -22.24
CA THR A 141 -1.86 -6.14 -21.62
C THR A 141 -1.11 -6.97 -20.58
N LEU A 142 -1.63 -8.14 -20.18
CA LEU A 142 -0.99 -9.04 -19.20
C LEU A 142 0.39 -9.54 -19.68
N ALA A 143 0.60 -9.68 -20.99
CA ALA A 143 1.89 -10.09 -21.54
C ALA A 143 3.02 -9.08 -21.22
N GLY A 144 2.69 -7.79 -21.07
CA GLY A 144 3.65 -6.75 -20.66
C GLY A 144 3.83 -6.62 -19.14
N LEU A 145 3.04 -7.35 -18.34
CA LEU A 145 3.10 -7.29 -16.89
C LEU A 145 4.41 -7.86 -16.33
N GLY A 146 5.00 -8.84 -17.03
CA GLY A 146 6.29 -9.45 -16.66
C GLY A 146 7.42 -8.42 -16.60
N ASP A 147 7.60 -7.64 -17.68
CA ASP A 147 8.61 -6.59 -17.76
C ASP A 147 8.38 -5.47 -16.72
N TYR A 148 7.12 -5.15 -16.44
CA TYR A 148 6.75 -4.20 -15.39
C TYR A 148 7.16 -4.70 -14.00
N LEU A 149 6.87 -5.97 -13.68
CA LEU A 149 7.22 -6.58 -12.39
C LEU A 149 8.74 -6.68 -12.21
N ILE A 150 9.48 -7.08 -13.25
CA ILE A 150 10.95 -7.15 -13.22
C ILE A 150 11.55 -5.77 -12.93
N ARG A 151 11.05 -4.72 -13.59
CA ARG A 151 11.47 -3.34 -13.35
C ARG A 151 11.17 -2.90 -11.92
N LYS A 152 10.00 -3.26 -11.38
CA LYS A 152 9.61 -2.93 -10.01
C LYS A 152 10.52 -3.63 -8.98
N ILE A 153 10.82 -4.91 -9.20
CA ILE A 153 11.77 -5.68 -8.38
C ILE A 153 13.17 -5.05 -8.43
N ARG A 154 13.63 -4.63 -9.61
CA ARG A 154 14.93 -3.97 -9.76
C ARG A 154 15.02 -2.67 -8.96
N VAL A 155 13.93 -1.89 -8.85
CA VAL A 155 13.92 -0.68 -8.00
C VAL A 155 14.10 -1.03 -6.52
N TYR A 156 13.45 -2.09 -6.02
CA TYR A 156 13.59 -2.51 -4.62
C TYR A 156 14.97 -3.13 -4.30
N PHE A 157 15.62 -3.81 -5.26
CA PHE A 157 16.89 -4.51 -5.04
C PHE A 157 18.14 -3.80 -5.58
N GLY A 158 18.01 -2.93 -6.60
CA GLY A 158 19.11 -2.28 -7.32
C GLY A 158 19.35 -0.82 -6.89
N GLU A 159 18.29 -0.06 -6.65
CA GLU A 159 18.40 1.36 -6.23
C GLU A 159 18.45 1.53 -4.70
N GLY A 160 18.39 0.45 -3.94
CA GLY A 160 18.56 0.46 -2.47
C GLY A 160 19.99 0.71 -1.98
N ARG A 161 20.96 0.99 -2.88
CA ARG A 161 22.36 1.24 -2.52
C ARG A 161 22.91 2.62 -2.87
N ASN A 162 22.17 3.45 -3.59
CA ASN A 162 22.55 4.83 -3.81
C ASN A 162 21.33 5.72 -3.52
N PRO A 163 21.30 6.47 -2.41
CA PRO A 163 20.37 7.58 -2.34
C PRO A 163 20.65 8.46 -3.57
N PRO A 164 19.61 8.93 -4.29
CA PRO A 164 19.83 9.94 -5.31
C PRO A 164 20.63 11.06 -4.65
N SER A 165 21.85 11.29 -5.13
CA SER A 165 22.71 12.38 -4.70
C SER A 165 21.83 13.62 -4.65
N ALA A 166 21.76 14.27 -3.49
CA ALA A 166 20.92 15.41 -3.22
C ALA A 166 21.28 16.58 -4.15
N GLY A 167 20.79 16.52 -5.39
CA GLY A 167 20.62 17.65 -6.26
C GLY A 167 19.55 18.49 -5.60
N ARG A 168 20.01 19.50 -4.86
CA ARG A 168 19.18 20.49 -4.17
C ARG A 168 18.48 21.36 -5.19
N GLU A 169 17.53 20.80 -5.94
CA GLU A 169 16.60 21.59 -6.72
C GLU A 169 15.59 22.16 -5.72
N ARG A 170 15.89 23.36 -5.24
CA ARG A 170 14.94 24.18 -4.48
C ARG A 170 13.75 24.44 -5.40
N ILE A 171 12.69 23.66 -5.25
CA ILE A 171 11.38 24.04 -5.73
C ILE A 171 10.95 25.22 -4.87
N ALA A 172 11.27 26.42 -5.33
CA ALA A 172 10.70 27.64 -4.80
C ALA A 172 9.22 27.63 -5.16
N VAL A 173 8.38 27.21 -4.22
CA VAL A 173 6.95 27.46 -4.29
C VAL A 173 6.76 28.95 -4.05
N THR A 174 6.78 29.73 -5.13
CA THR A 174 6.36 31.12 -5.09
C THR A 174 4.85 31.12 -4.90
N ILE A 175 4.41 31.27 -3.64
CA ILE A 175 3.01 31.56 -3.35
C ILE A 175 2.77 32.98 -3.86
N ASN A 176 2.17 33.09 -5.05
CA ASN A 176 1.75 34.37 -5.58
C ASN A 176 0.52 34.81 -4.78
N HIS A 177 0.73 35.67 -3.81
CA HIS A 177 -0.33 36.23 -2.98
C HIS A 177 -0.92 37.46 -3.70
N GLU A 178 -1.57 37.24 -4.85
CA GLU A 178 -2.34 38.29 -5.50
C GLU A 178 -3.80 37.87 -5.77
N SER A 179 -4.66 38.49 -4.97
CA SER A 179 -6.03 38.92 -5.25
C SER A 179 -7.15 37.88 -5.41
N GLY A 180 -8.01 37.83 -4.38
CA GLY A 180 -9.43 38.10 -4.60
C GLY A 180 -10.40 36.93 -4.61
N PHE A 181 -10.49 36.15 -3.52
CA PHE A 181 -11.66 35.29 -3.30
C PHE A 181 -12.10 35.27 -1.83
N CYS A 182 -12.38 36.45 -1.28
CA CYS A 182 -13.17 36.59 -0.06
C CYS A 182 -14.48 37.30 -0.41
N ARG A 183 -15.57 36.53 -0.54
CA ARG A 183 -16.91 36.97 -0.16
C ARG A 183 -17.85 35.76 -0.13
N HIS A 184 -18.57 35.66 0.99
CA HIS A 184 -19.86 34.99 1.14
C HIS A 184 -19.88 33.54 1.65
N TRP A 185 -19.64 33.37 2.96
CA TRP A 185 -20.33 32.38 3.78
C TRP A 185 -20.82 33.06 5.06
N SER A 186 -22.00 33.67 4.99
CA SER A 186 -22.86 33.94 6.13
C SER A 186 -24.30 34.08 5.61
N GLN A 187 -25.11 33.05 5.84
CA GLN A 187 -26.48 33.07 6.32
C GLN A 187 -26.91 31.62 6.55
#